data_AF-A0A848VHY6-F1
#
_entry.id   AF-A0A848VHY6-F1
#
_cell.length_a   1.000
_cell.length_b   1.000
_cell.length_c   1.000
_cell.angle_alpha   90.00
_cell.angle_beta   90.00
_cell.angle_gamma   90.00
#
_symmetry.space_group_name_H-M   'P 1'
#
loop_
_entity.id
_entity.type
_entity.pdbx_description
1 polymer ?
#
loop_
_entity_poly.entity_id
_entity_poly.type
_entity_poly.pdbx_seq_one_letter_code
_entity_poly.pdbx_strand_id
1 'polypeptide(L)'
;MKRLPLFLLAALLFAACSAPEPDTVRFASINIEDIRTDDLRNRDHPRLKAIAAQIQELAPDVVLVNEIAFDQPGVPGFVEGESPGLNGERLAANFLAGPQNPNVQGIEYVAFMAPSNTGINSGFDLNRNSEAVTTYPVPPSAAPDGTPAAQTPAGRA
;
A
#
# COMPACT_ATOMS: atom_id res chain seq x y z
N MET A 1 -5.78 -37.15 68.31
CA MET A 1 -5.55 -35.87 67.59
C MET A 1 -5.05 -36.20 66.19
N LYS A 2 -5.90 -36.01 65.17
CA LYS A 2 -5.65 -36.42 63.76
C LYS A 2 -4.85 -35.33 63.04
N ARG A 3 -3.67 -35.67 62.49
CA ARG A 3 -2.85 -34.75 61.69
C ARG A 3 -3.45 -34.62 60.30
N LEU A 4 -3.85 -33.41 59.93
CA LEU A 4 -4.34 -33.05 58.60
C LEU A 4 -3.18 -33.13 57.59
N PRO A 5 -3.35 -33.77 56.42
CA PRO A 5 -2.26 -33.89 55.46
C PRO A 5 -2.03 -32.56 54.72
N LEU A 6 -0.81 -32.04 54.84
CA LEU A 6 -0.31 -30.78 54.27
C LEU A 6 -0.26 -30.76 52.72
N PHE A 7 -0.72 -31.82 52.05
CA PHE A 7 -0.59 -31.98 50.59
C PHE A 7 -1.62 -31.19 49.76
N LEU A 8 -2.67 -30.64 50.36
CA LEU A 8 -3.72 -29.96 49.59
C LEU A 8 -3.45 -28.47 49.32
N LEU A 9 -2.46 -27.85 49.97
CA LEU A 9 -2.21 -26.41 49.84
C LEU A 9 -1.26 -26.05 48.67
N ALA A 10 -0.54 -27.03 48.10
CA ALA A 10 0.40 -26.78 47.01
C ALA A 10 -0.25 -26.75 45.62
N ALA A 11 -1.47 -27.26 45.46
CA ALA A 11 -2.15 -27.36 44.16
C ALA A 11 -2.94 -26.10 43.76
N LEU A 12 -3.16 -25.14 44.67
CA LEU A 12 -3.97 -23.94 44.40
C LEU A 12 -3.15 -22.72 43.93
N LEU A 13 -1.81 -22.78 43.93
CA LEU A 13 -0.96 -21.63 43.60
C LEU A 13 -0.55 -21.53 42.12
N PHE A 14 -0.98 -22.45 41.25
CA PHE A 14 -0.58 -22.47 39.84
C PHE A 14 -1.72 -22.27 38.83
N ALA A 15 -2.93 -21.97 39.28
CA ALA A 15 -4.00 -21.51 38.38
C ALA A 15 -3.86 -20.00 38.11
N ALA A 16 -2.68 -19.56 37.66
CA ALA A 16 -2.55 -18.27 37.03
C ALA A 16 -3.28 -18.37 35.68
N CYS A 17 -4.51 -17.89 35.63
CA CYS A 17 -5.25 -17.71 34.40
C CYS A 17 -4.49 -16.63 33.60
N SER A 18 -3.59 -17.06 32.70
CA SER A 18 -2.96 -16.13 31.77
C SER A 18 -4.07 -15.64 30.84
N ALA A 19 -4.44 -14.37 30.95
CA ALA A 19 -5.29 -13.74 29.95
C ALA A 19 -4.56 -13.86 28.59
N PRO A 20 -5.26 -14.19 27.50
CA PRO A 20 -4.63 -14.14 26.17
C PRO A 20 -4.11 -12.72 25.96
N GLU A 21 -2.86 -12.59 25.51
CA GLU A 21 -2.36 -11.29 25.09
C GLU A 21 -3.23 -10.80 23.91
N PRO A 22 -3.60 -9.51 23.89
CA PRO A 22 -4.35 -8.97 22.76
C PRO A 22 -3.49 -9.11 21.50
N ASP A 23 -4.10 -9.57 20.41
CA ASP A 23 -3.46 -9.59 19.10
C ASP A 23 -2.99 -8.16 18.76
N THR A 24 -1.68 -7.99 18.57
CA THR A 24 -1.11 -6.69 18.21
C THR A 24 -1.31 -6.48 16.72
N VAL A 25 -2.07 -5.44 16.36
CA VAL A 25 -2.27 -5.03 14.96
C VAL A 25 -1.34 -3.88 14.62
N ARG A 26 -0.56 -4.04 13.55
CA ARG A 26 0.46 -3.11 13.08
C ARG A 26 -0.04 -2.34 11.87
N PHE A 27 0.02 -1.01 11.96
CA PHE A 27 -0.38 -0.12 10.89
C PHE A 27 0.84 0.59 10.31
N ALA A 28 0.86 0.76 8.98
CA ALA A 28 1.82 1.60 8.28
C ALA A 28 1.10 2.53 7.30
N SER A 29 1.66 3.71 7.09
CA SER A 29 1.27 4.61 6.01
C SER A 29 2.52 4.93 5.20
N ILE A 30 2.45 4.74 3.89
CA ILE A 30 3.57 4.96 2.98
C ILE A 30 3.09 5.74 1.75
N ASN A 31 3.93 6.68 1.30
CA ASN A 31 3.78 7.34 0.02
C ASN A 31 4.78 6.69 -0.95
N ILE A 32 4.30 6.19 -2.09
CA ILE A 32 5.13 5.45 -3.07
C ILE A 32 5.48 6.25 -4.32
N GLU A 33 5.10 7.53 -4.36
CA GLU A 33 5.48 8.56 -5.34
C GLU A 33 5.18 8.25 -6.81
N ASP A 34 4.03 8.76 -7.28
CA ASP A 34 3.49 8.64 -8.65
C ASP A 34 3.70 7.26 -9.30
N ILE A 35 3.09 6.23 -8.72
CA ILE A 35 3.06 4.88 -9.30
C ILE A 35 1.86 4.74 -10.23
N ARG A 36 2.16 4.41 -11.49
CA ARG A 36 1.17 4.27 -12.56
C ARG A 36 0.89 2.80 -12.88
N THR A 37 -0.18 2.57 -13.63
CA THR A 37 -0.61 1.21 -14.04
C THR A 37 0.50 0.43 -14.75
N ASP A 38 1.26 1.08 -15.62
CA ASP A 38 2.33 0.43 -16.38
C ASP A 38 3.53 0.04 -15.49
N ASP A 39 3.82 0.83 -14.44
CA ASP A 39 4.85 0.50 -13.46
C ASP A 39 4.52 -0.80 -12.72
N LEU A 40 3.24 -0.94 -12.33
CA LEU A 40 2.74 -2.12 -11.61
C LEU A 40 2.64 -3.37 -12.48
N ARG A 41 2.60 -3.22 -13.81
CA ARG A 41 2.64 -4.32 -14.78
C ARG A 41 4.08 -4.80 -15.03
N ASN A 42 5.07 -3.93 -14.88
CA ASN A 42 6.47 -4.30 -14.93
C ASN A 42 6.90 -4.97 -13.61
N ARG A 43 6.82 -6.30 -13.54
CA ARG A 43 7.23 -7.07 -12.35
C ARG A 43 8.70 -6.89 -11.96
N ASP A 44 9.53 -6.36 -12.85
CA ASP A 44 10.92 -6.05 -12.59
C ASP A 44 11.17 -4.58 -12.24
N HIS A 45 10.12 -3.80 -11.96
CA HIS A 45 10.25 -2.39 -11.62
C HIS A 45 11.08 -2.20 -10.34
N PRO A 46 12.29 -1.61 -10.42
CA PRO A 46 13.26 -1.60 -9.32
C PRO A 46 12.76 -0.84 -8.08
N ARG A 47 12.15 0.34 -8.24
CA ARG A 47 11.57 1.10 -7.11
C ARG A 47 10.46 0.31 -6.39
N LEU A 48 9.55 -0.34 -7.11
CA LEU A 48 8.47 -1.13 -6.51
C LEU A 48 9.00 -2.36 -5.77
N LYS A 49 10.05 -3.02 -6.28
CA LYS A 49 10.75 -4.09 -5.54
C LYS A 49 11.37 -3.57 -4.23
N ALA A 50 12.01 -2.40 -4.27
CA ALA A 50 12.59 -1.79 -3.07
C ALA A 50 11.53 -1.37 -2.04
N ILE A 51 10.42 -0.78 -2.48
CA ILE A 51 9.28 -0.41 -1.62
C ILE A 51 8.66 -1.66 -1.00
N ALA A 52 8.42 -2.70 -1.80
CA ALA A 52 7.85 -3.95 -1.31
C ALA A 52 8.78 -4.63 -0.29
N ALA A 53 10.10 -4.59 -0.49
CA ALA A 53 11.06 -5.09 0.49
C ALA A 53 10.94 -4.37 1.84
N GLN A 54 10.77 -3.04 1.85
CA GLN A 54 10.57 -2.27 3.08
C GLN A 54 9.24 -2.63 3.76
N ILE A 55 8.16 -2.76 2.99
CA ILE A 55 6.86 -3.17 3.54
C ILE A 55 6.98 -4.57 4.17
N GLN A 56 7.68 -5.50 3.52
CA GLN A 56 7.88 -6.87 4.02
C GLN A 56 8.78 -6.92 5.26
N GLU A 57 9.81 -6.08 5.34
CA GLU A 57 10.65 -5.95 6.53
C GLU A 57 9.86 -5.36 7.72
N LEU A 58 9.03 -4.35 7.45
CA LEU A 58 8.16 -3.77 8.45
C LEU A 58 7.03 -4.73 8.85
N ALA A 59 6.57 -5.61 7.96
CA ALA A 59 5.47 -6.55 8.18
C ALA A 59 4.24 -5.92 8.91
N PRO A 60 3.63 -4.85 8.36
CA PRO A 60 2.38 -4.33 8.89
C PRO A 60 1.21 -5.27 8.56
N ASP A 61 0.19 -5.29 9.41
CA ASP A 61 -1.07 -5.99 9.13
C ASP A 61 -1.98 -5.16 8.22
N VAL A 62 -1.88 -3.83 8.32
CA VAL A 62 -2.62 -2.88 7.49
C VAL A 62 -1.66 -1.80 6.97
N VAL A 63 -1.64 -1.61 5.65
CA VAL A 63 -0.85 -0.56 5.00
C VAL A 63 -1.75 0.39 4.21
N LEU A 64 -1.66 1.68 4.53
CA LEU A 64 -2.23 2.76 3.72
C LEU A 64 -1.18 3.21 2.70
N VAL A 65 -1.50 3.09 1.41
CA VAL A 65 -0.62 3.45 0.30
C VAL A 65 -1.13 4.72 -0.38
N ASN A 66 -0.27 5.74 -0.48
CA ASN A 66 -0.55 6.98 -1.19
C ASN A 66 0.24 7.08 -2.50
N GLU A 67 -0.25 7.89 -3.42
CA GLU A 67 0.35 8.17 -4.74
C GLU A 67 0.49 6.93 -5.63
N ILE A 68 -0.53 6.09 -5.57
CA ILE A 68 -0.80 5.04 -6.55
C ILE A 68 -2.01 5.47 -7.39
N ALA A 69 -1.85 5.48 -8.72
CA ALA A 69 -2.89 5.94 -9.63
C ALA A 69 -4.13 5.03 -9.57
N PHE A 70 -5.33 5.62 -9.55
CA PHE A 70 -6.57 4.88 -9.77
C PHE A 70 -6.72 4.59 -11.27
N ASP A 71 -6.59 3.33 -11.67
CA ASP A 71 -6.76 2.91 -13.05
C ASP A 71 -8.24 2.92 -13.43
N GLN A 72 -8.58 3.71 -14.44
CA GLN A 72 -9.96 3.88 -14.94
C GLN A 72 -9.93 4.33 -16.41
N PRO A 73 -11.07 4.27 -17.12
CA PRO A 73 -11.16 4.75 -18.49
C PRO A 73 -10.61 6.18 -18.65
N GLY A 74 -9.83 6.40 -19.70
CA GLY A 74 -9.21 7.70 -20.01
C GLY A 74 -7.91 8.01 -19.24
N VAL A 75 -7.44 7.12 -18.36
CA VAL A 75 -6.13 7.25 -17.69
C VAL A 75 -5.07 6.40 -18.42
N PRO A 76 -3.81 6.88 -18.55
CA PRO A 76 -2.72 6.10 -19.13
C PRO A 76 -2.57 4.70 -18.51
N GLY A 77 -2.37 3.69 -19.36
CA GLY A 77 -2.18 2.30 -18.97
C GLY A 77 -3.49 1.53 -18.67
N PHE A 78 -4.64 2.19 -18.57
CA PHE A 78 -5.92 1.49 -18.46
C PHE A 78 -6.24 0.69 -19.73
N VAL A 79 -6.77 -0.52 -19.58
CA VAL A 79 -7.18 -1.38 -20.69
C VAL A 79 -8.71 -1.41 -20.73
N GLU A 80 -9.28 -1.00 -21.86
CA GLU A 80 -10.73 -0.97 -22.05
C GLU A 80 -11.37 -2.33 -21.82
N GLY A 81 -12.41 -2.36 -20.98
CA GLY A 81 -13.09 -3.58 -20.55
C GLY A 81 -12.58 -4.20 -19.24
N GLU A 82 -11.45 -3.73 -18.68
CA GLU A 82 -11.04 -4.11 -17.31
C GLU A 82 -11.90 -3.38 -16.27
N SER A 83 -12.05 -3.99 -15.08
CA SER A 83 -12.60 -3.28 -13.92
C SER A 83 -11.62 -2.17 -13.49
N PRO A 84 -12.10 -0.98 -13.08
CA PRO A 84 -11.23 0.06 -12.56
C PRO A 84 -10.74 -0.26 -11.14
N GLY A 85 -9.66 0.40 -10.70
CA GLY A 85 -9.15 0.33 -9.33
C GLY A 85 -8.36 -0.94 -8.99
N LEU A 86 -7.80 -1.62 -9.99
CA LEU A 86 -7.01 -2.84 -9.80
C LEU A 86 -5.55 -2.56 -9.39
N ASN A 87 -5.08 -1.32 -9.41
CA ASN A 87 -3.67 -1.02 -9.09
C ASN A 87 -3.24 -1.43 -7.67
N GLY A 88 -4.13 -1.32 -6.67
CA GLY A 88 -3.86 -1.85 -5.34
C GLY A 88 -3.65 -3.38 -5.32
N GLU A 89 -4.49 -4.11 -6.06
CA GLU A 89 -4.35 -5.56 -6.23
C GLU A 89 -3.08 -5.93 -7.00
N ARG A 90 -2.73 -5.16 -8.03
CA ARG A 90 -1.49 -5.38 -8.78
C ARG A 90 -0.26 -5.18 -7.90
N LEU A 91 -0.24 -4.18 -7.01
CA LEU A 91 0.83 -4.01 -6.03
C LEU A 91 0.94 -5.24 -5.10
N ALA A 92 -0.20 -5.66 -4.54
CA ALA A 92 -0.26 -6.81 -3.64
C ALA A 92 0.23 -8.10 -4.33
N ALA A 93 -0.32 -8.42 -5.50
CA ALA A 93 -0.04 -9.66 -6.21
C ALA A 93 1.34 -9.72 -6.88
N ASN A 94 1.80 -8.61 -7.48
CA ASN A 94 3.05 -8.62 -8.25
C ASN A 94 4.29 -8.35 -7.38
N PHE A 95 4.15 -7.67 -6.24
CA PHE A 95 5.29 -7.24 -5.43
C PHE A 95 5.23 -7.65 -3.95
N LEU A 96 4.05 -7.75 -3.32
CA LEU A 96 4.00 -8.05 -1.88
C LEU A 96 3.85 -9.55 -1.60
N ALA A 97 3.13 -10.31 -2.42
CA ALA A 97 2.86 -11.73 -2.20
C ALA A 97 4.11 -12.64 -2.22
N GLY A 98 5.15 -12.25 -2.96
CA GLY A 98 6.42 -12.99 -3.03
C GLY A 98 7.56 -12.23 -2.33
N PRO A 99 8.56 -12.92 -1.75
CA PRO A 99 9.67 -12.27 -1.06
C PRO A 99 10.54 -11.44 -2.01
N GLN A 100 10.89 -10.21 -1.60
CA GLN A 100 11.73 -9.33 -2.42
C GLN A 100 13.23 -9.55 -2.24
N ASN A 101 13.64 -10.19 -1.15
CA ASN A 101 15.02 -10.58 -0.90
C ASN A 101 15.07 -11.80 0.04
N PRO A 102 16.24 -12.44 0.26
CA PRO A 102 16.34 -13.65 1.07
C PRO A 102 15.98 -13.51 2.56
N ASN A 103 15.90 -12.29 3.09
CA ASN A 103 15.72 -12.03 4.52
C ASN A 103 14.28 -11.66 4.89
N VAL A 104 13.39 -11.53 3.90
CA VAL A 104 11.99 -11.15 4.12
C VAL A 104 11.05 -12.20 3.53
N GLN A 105 9.82 -12.26 4.02
CA GLN A 105 8.78 -13.14 3.49
C GLN A 105 7.77 -12.34 2.67
N GLY A 106 7.10 -13.03 1.74
CA GLY A 106 5.92 -12.47 1.09
C GLY A 106 4.79 -12.24 2.09
N ILE A 107 3.97 -11.24 1.83
CA ILE A 107 2.78 -10.92 2.60
C ILE A 107 1.60 -10.85 1.63
N GLU A 108 0.58 -11.67 1.89
CA GLU A 108 -0.67 -11.63 1.15
C GLU A 108 -1.57 -10.52 1.71
N TYR A 109 -1.93 -9.56 0.86
CA TYR A 109 -2.87 -8.52 1.21
C TYR A 109 -4.15 -8.66 0.40
N VAL A 110 -5.29 -8.44 1.05
CA VAL A 110 -6.53 -8.08 0.36
C VAL A 110 -6.47 -6.59 0.11
N ALA A 111 -6.36 -6.19 -1.15
CA ALA A 111 -6.31 -4.77 -1.51
C ALA A 111 -7.73 -4.19 -1.63
N PHE A 112 -7.88 -2.96 -1.18
CA PHE A 112 -9.05 -2.13 -1.45
C PHE A 112 -8.59 -0.82 -2.06
N MET A 113 -9.22 -0.42 -3.16
CA MET A 113 -8.94 0.86 -3.82
C MET A 113 -10.26 1.51 -4.25
N ALA A 114 -10.53 2.69 -3.70
CA ALA A 114 -11.71 3.47 -4.06
C ALA A 114 -11.37 4.48 -5.17
N PRO A 115 -12.35 4.89 -6.00
CA PRO A 115 -12.18 5.98 -6.93
C PRO A 115 -11.67 7.26 -6.24
N SER A 116 -10.76 7.96 -6.90
CA SER A 116 -10.22 9.25 -6.46
C SER A 116 -10.45 10.32 -7.52
N ASN A 117 -10.54 11.59 -7.09
CA ASN A 117 -10.59 12.74 -7.98
C ASN A 117 -9.19 13.29 -8.34
N THR A 118 -8.11 12.67 -7.85
CA THR A 118 -6.74 13.06 -8.22
C THR A 118 -6.55 12.99 -9.74
N GLY A 119 -6.07 14.07 -10.34
CA GLY A 119 -5.86 14.16 -11.79
C GLY A 119 -7.13 14.34 -12.63
N ILE A 120 -8.32 14.33 -12.01
CA ILE A 120 -9.56 14.63 -12.72
C ILE A 120 -9.75 16.15 -12.76
N ASN A 121 -9.82 16.72 -13.96
CA ASN A 121 -10.07 18.15 -14.11
C ASN A 121 -11.49 18.51 -13.63
N SER A 122 -11.63 19.67 -13.01
CA SER A 122 -12.91 20.13 -12.49
C SER A 122 -13.83 20.69 -13.58
N GLY A 123 -13.28 21.05 -14.75
CA GLY A 123 -13.97 21.81 -15.79
C GLY A 123 -14.18 23.29 -15.47
N PHE A 124 -13.62 23.79 -14.35
CA PHE A 124 -13.73 25.19 -13.93
C PHE A 124 -12.39 25.91 -14.05
N ASP A 125 -12.45 27.20 -14.37
CA ASP A 125 -11.33 28.14 -14.24
C ASP A 125 -11.09 28.47 -12.75
N LEU A 126 -10.29 27.65 -12.08
CA LEU A 126 -10.02 27.79 -10.65
C LEU A 126 -9.04 28.93 -10.32
N ASN A 127 -8.26 29.41 -11.29
CA ASN A 127 -7.25 30.46 -11.07
C ASN A 127 -7.66 31.84 -11.65
N ARG A 128 -8.84 31.92 -12.28
CA ARG A 128 -9.45 33.11 -12.87
C ARG A 128 -8.64 33.71 -14.02
N ASN A 129 -7.97 32.88 -14.82
CA ASN A 129 -7.22 33.33 -16.00
C ASN A 129 -8.07 33.36 -17.29
N SER A 130 -9.39 33.17 -17.18
CA SER A 130 -10.34 33.06 -18.30
C SER A 130 -10.24 31.78 -19.12
N GLU A 131 -9.50 30.77 -18.64
CA GLU A 131 -9.36 29.46 -19.29
C GLU A 131 -9.62 28.33 -18.27
N ALA A 132 -10.40 27.32 -18.65
CA ALA A 132 -10.59 26.13 -17.83
C ALA A 132 -9.63 25.02 -18.26
N VAL A 133 -9.03 24.31 -17.29
CA VAL A 133 -8.34 23.05 -17.57
C VAL A 133 -9.40 21.99 -17.89
N THR A 134 -9.41 21.50 -19.12
CA THR A 134 -10.37 20.50 -19.61
C THR A 134 -9.71 19.16 -19.96
N THR A 135 -8.38 19.12 -19.96
CA THR A 135 -7.57 17.93 -20.19
C THR A 135 -6.58 17.76 -19.06
N TYR A 136 -6.27 16.51 -18.72
CA TYR A 136 -5.22 16.22 -17.76
C TYR A 136 -3.85 16.42 -18.44
N PRO A 137 -3.00 17.35 -17.98
CA PRO A 137 -1.64 17.43 -18.47
C PRO A 137 -0.88 16.22 -17.92
N VAL A 138 -0.56 15.26 -18.78
CA VAL A 138 0.16 14.04 -18.36
C VAL A 138 1.57 14.43 -17.91
N PRO A 139 1.93 14.25 -16.61
CA PRO A 139 3.27 14.52 -16.16
C PRO A 139 4.25 13.49 -16.75
N PRO A 140 5.54 13.82 -16.85
CA PRO A 140 6.54 12.85 -17.28
C PRO A 140 6.47 11.58 -16.41
N SER A 141 6.66 10.42 -17.00
CA SER A 141 6.74 9.16 -16.24
C SER A 141 8.05 9.08 -15.46
N ALA A 142 8.09 8.18 -14.47
CA ALA A 142 9.35 7.79 -13.85
C ALA A 142 10.37 7.29 -14.88
N ALA A 143 11.66 7.44 -14.56
CA ALA A 143 12.73 6.87 -15.35
C ALA A 143 12.70 5.33 -15.29
N PRO A 144 13.35 4.62 -16.24
CA PRO A 144 13.36 3.16 -16.26
C PRO A 144 13.91 2.49 -14.97
N ASP A 145 14.74 3.21 -14.22
CA ASP A 145 15.26 2.78 -12.91
C ASP A 145 14.30 3.08 -11.75
N GLY A 146 13.09 3.54 -12.06
CA GLY A 146 12.06 3.90 -11.11
C GLY A 146 12.27 5.25 -10.44
N THR A 147 13.28 6.04 -10.82
CA THR A 147 13.44 7.40 -10.29
C THR A 147 12.23 8.26 -10.69
N PRO A 148 11.56 8.95 -9.75
CA PRO A 148 10.46 9.84 -10.06
C PRO A 148 10.84 10.91 -11.08
N ALA A 149 9.86 11.40 -11.84
CA ALA A 149 10.07 12.54 -12.72
C ALA A 149 10.49 13.79 -11.93
N ALA A 150 11.36 14.62 -12.53
CA ALA A 150 11.78 15.86 -11.90
C ALA A 150 10.57 16.78 -11.65
N GLN A 151 10.47 17.29 -10.42
CA GLN A 151 9.43 18.27 -10.08
C GLN A 151 9.66 19.57 -10.85
N THR A 152 8.61 20.11 -11.44
CA THR A 152 8.68 21.39 -12.17
C THR A 152 8.04 22.51 -11.33
N PRO A 153 8.44 23.78 -11.53
CA PRO A 153 7.74 24.90 -10.91
C PRO A 153 6.25 24.99 -11.27
N ALA A 154 5.83 24.37 -12.38
CA ALA A 154 4.46 24.37 -12.89
C ALA A 154 3.60 23.21 -12.36
N GLY A 155 4.17 22.27 -11.61
CA GLY A 155 3.44 21.13 -11.05
C GLY A 155 4.37 20.19 -10.31
N ARG A 156 3.92 19.73 -9.12
CA ARG A 156 4.44 18.50 -8.54
C ARG A 156 4.16 17.38 -9.55
N ALA A 157 5.14 16.49 -9.75
CA ALA A 157 4.85 15.17 -10.27
C ALA A 157 3.77 14.53 -9.38
#